data_AF-A0A9N9KGJ2-F1
#
_entry.id   AF-A0A9N9KGJ2-F1
#
_cell.length_a   1.000
_cell.length_b   1.000
_cell.length_c   1.000
_cell.angle_alpha   90.00
_cell.angle_beta   90.00
_cell.angle_gamma   90.00
#
_symmetry.space_group_name_H-M   'P 1'
#
loop_
_entity.id
_entity.type
_entity.pdbx_description
1 polymer ?
#
loop_
_entity_poly.entity_id
_entity_poly.type
_entity_poly.pdbx_seq_one_letter_code
_entity_poly.pdbx_strand_id
1 'polypeptide(L)'
;TVEVKGVQLDNCWVVPHNLYLCKKFNCHINIEICSSIWAVKYLFKYIYKRHDHATIIISNKENLNAGSNKPEIVNEIQQYLDARYVSALKSFWRIMHYKMHNEASDVIKLSIHLPNQHLITFSDNEALDIVLQRANNQQTTLTA
;
A
#
# COMPACT_ATOMS: atom_id res chain seq x y z
N THR A 1 17.00 40.16 -26.21
CA THR A 1 17.60 40.03 -24.87
C THR A 1 17.02 41.12 -23.98
N VAL A 2 16.86 40.86 -22.70
CA VAL A 2 16.33 41.83 -21.71
C VAL A 2 17.29 41.85 -20.53
N GLU A 3 17.63 43.03 -20.02
CA GLU A 3 18.50 43.15 -18.85
C GLU A 3 17.64 43.21 -17.58
N VAL A 4 17.83 42.24 -16.68
CA VAL A 4 17.12 42.16 -15.39
C VAL A 4 18.16 42.06 -14.28
N LYS A 5 18.16 43.03 -13.37
CA LYS A 5 19.11 43.10 -12.23
C LYS A 5 20.59 43.05 -12.65
N GLY A 6 20.95 43.66 -13.78
CA GLY A 6 22.33 43.69 -14.29
C GLY A 6 22.78 42.41 -14.98
N VAL A 7 21.87 41.46 -15.23
CA VAL A 7 22.13 40.24 -15.99
C VAL A 7 21.40 40.33 -17.33
N GLN A 8 22.14 40.14 -18.42
CA GLN A 8 21.59 40.01 -19.77
C GLN A 8 20.91 38.63 -19.90
N LEU A 9 19.58 38.64 -20.02
CA LEU A 9 18.79 37.44 -20.27
C LEU A 9 18.50 37.31 -21.77
N ASP A 10 18.83 36.15 -22.32
CA ASP A 10 18.40 35.72 -23.65
C ASP A 10 17.24 34.73 -23.57
N ASN A 11 16.71 34.33 -24.73
CA ASN A 11 15.58 33.39 -24.81
C ASN A 11 15.94 31.98 -24.32
N CYS A 12 17.22 31.67 -24.08
CA CYS A 12 17.64 30.36 -23.55
C CYS A 12 17.29 30.19 -22.06
N TRP A 13 17.00 31.29 -21.34
CA TRP A 13 16.54 31.26 -19.95
C TRP A 13 15.02 31.21 -19.80
N VAL A 14 14.28 31.24 -20.91
CA VAL A 14 12.82 31.22 -20.91
C VAL A 14 12.35 29.85 -21.38
N VAL A 15 11.69 29.11 -20.48
CA VAL A 15 11.06 27.84 -20.84
C VAL A 15 9.98 28.10 -21.89
N PRO A 16 10.02 27.43 -23.06
CA PRO A 16 8.97 27.57 -24.07
C PRO A 16 7.62 27.21 -23.47
N HIS A 17 6.65 28.11 -23.55
CA HIS A 17 5.33 27.91 -22.98
C HIS A 17 4.25 28.01 -24.06
N ASN A 18 3.21 27.20 -23.93
CA ASN A 18 2.04 27.28 -24.79
C ASN A 18 1.02 28.25 -24.18
N LEU A 19 0.85 29.41 -24.81
CA LEU A 19 -0.07 30.47 -24.37
C LEU A 19 -1.51 29.99 -24.17
N TYR A 20 -2.01 29.10 -25.04
CA TYR A 20 -3.36 28.55 -24.93
C TYR A 20 -3.52 27.75 -23.63
N LEU A 21 -2.56 26.86 -23.33
CA LEU A 21 -2.61 26.04 -22.11
C LEU A 21 -2.41 26.89 -20.86
N CYS A 22 -1.45 27.82 -20.86
CA CYS A 22 -1.18 28.67 -19.71
C CYS A 22 -2.42 29.50 -19.34
N LYS A 23 -3.12 30.04 -20.34
CA LYS A 23 -4.36 30.80 -20.13
C LYS A 23 -5.53 29.92 -19.69
N LYS A 24 -5.64 28.71 -20.25
CA LYS A 24 -6.73 27.77 -19.93
C LYS A 24 -6.67 27.26 -18.49
N PHE A 25 -5.47 27.01 -17.97
CA PHE A 25 -5.25 26.42 -16.64
C PHE A 25 -4.72 27.41 -15.59
N ASN A 26 -4.48 28.67 -15.99
CA ASN A 26 -3.94 29.73 -15.13
C ASN A 26 -2.64 29.31 -14.40
N CYS A 27 -1.77 28.57 -15.07
CA CYS A 27 -0.49 28.11 -14.54
C CYS A 27 0.58 28.02 -15.64
N HIS A 28 1.86 28.09 -15.27
CA HIS A 28 2.97 27.95 -16.23
C HIS A 28 3.19 26.46 -16.55
N ILE A 29 2.91 26.06 -17.80
CA ILE A 29 2.98 24.67 -18.25
C ILE A 29 4.16 24.50 -19.21
N ASN A 30 5.13 23.66 -18.83
CA ASN A 30 6.18 23.17 -19.71
C ASN A 30 5.65 21.96 -20.51
N ILE A 31 5.85 21.96 -21.84
CA ILE A 31 5.45 20.85 -22.70
C ILE A 31 6.71 20.23 -23.30
N GLU A 32 6.96 18.97 -22.98
CA GLU A 32 8.06 18.20 -23.52
C GLU A 32 7.53 17.02 -24.35
N ILE A 33 8.08 16.83 -25.55
CA ILE A 33 7.77 15.68 -26.40
C ILE A 33 8.78 14.58 -26.07
N CYS A 34 8.32 13.54 -25.37
CA CYS A 34 9.13 12.38 -25.08
C CYS A 34 8.86 11.26 -26.11
N SER A 35 9.86 10.93 -26.93
CA SER A 35 9.79 9.80 -27.88
C SER A 35 10.32 8.48 -27.31
N SER A 36 10.98 8.50 -26.15
CA SER A 36 11.58 7.32 -25.54
C SER A 36 10.58 6.49 -24.75
N ILE A 37 10.50 5.18 -25.05
CA ILE A 37 9.72 4.21 -24.28
C ILE A 37 10.12 4.18 -22.80
N TRP A 38 11.38 4.51 -22.48
CA TRP A 38 11.89 4.54 -21.11
C TRP A 38 11.28 5.66 -20.29
N ALA A 39 11.13 6.86 -20.87
CA ALA A 39 10.52 7.98 -20.16
C ALA A 39 8.99 7.84 -20.08
N VAL A 40 8.34 7.17 -21.04
CA VAL A 40 6.94 6.74 -20.91
C VAL A 40 6.78 5.74 -19.76
N LYS A 41 7.63 4.71 -19.70
CA LYS A 41 7.67 3.75 -18.58
C LYS A 41 7.93 4.45 -17.25
N TYR A 42 8.84 5.41 -17.22
CA TYR A 42 9.17 6.19 -16.03
C TYR A 42 7.94 6.99 -15.58
N LEU A 43 7.32 7.76 -16.47
CA LEU A 43 6.12 8.54 -16.16
C LEU A 43 4.98 7.66 -15.60
N PHE A 44 4.67 6.55 -16.29
CA PHE A 44 3.66 5.61 -15.81
C PHE A 44 4.05 4.93 -14.49
N LYS A 45 5.34 4.63 -14.30
CA LYS A 45 5.83 4.13 -13.01
C LYS A 45 5.50 5.12 -11.90
N TYR A 46 5.68 6.43 -12.08
CA TYR A 46 5.39 7.43 -11.05
C TYR A 46 3.90 7.72 -10.89
N ILE A 47 3.13 7.75 -11.97
CA ILE A 47 1.66 7.86 -11.90
C ILE A 47 1.06 6.67 -11.14
N TYR A 48 1.60 5.47 -11.35
CA TYR A 48 1.16 4.25 -10.67
C TYR A 48 1.95 3.92 -9.40
N LYS A 49 2.99 4.70 -9.05
CA LYS A 49 3.71 4.58 -7.78
C LYS A 49 2.82 5.22 -6.73
N ARG A 50 2.07 4.38 -6.03
CA ARG A 50 1.04 4.84 -5.09
C ARG A 50 1.57 5.08 -3.68
N HIS A 51 0.95 6.06 -3.01
CA HIS A 51 0.47 5.89 -1.65
C HIS A 51 -0.68 4.86 -1.70
N ASP A 52 -0.37 3.63 -1.29
CA ASP A 52 -1.24 2.46 -1.44
C ASP A 52 -2.21 2.29 -0.27
N HIS A 53 -2.37 3.32 0.55
CA HIS A 53 -2.93 3.22 1.90
C HIS A 53 -3.92 4.35 2.13
N ALA A 54 -5.13 3.99 2.52
CA ALA A 54 -6.16 4.91 2.96
C ALA A 54 -6.64 4.44 4.34
N THR A 55 -6.48 5.30 5.34
CA THR A 55 -7.06 5.06 6.67
C THR A 55 -8.42 5.73 6.72
N ILE A 56 -9.46 4.93 6.94
CA ILE A 56 -10.85 5.39 7.06
C ILE A 56 -11.20 5.37 8.54
N ILE A 57 -11.68 6.51 9.07
CA ILE A 57 -12.15 6.62 10.45
C ILE A 57 -13.66 6.36 10.47
N ILE A 58 -14.08 5.32 11.17
CA ILE A 58 -15.49 4.94 11.32
C ILE A 58 -15.98 5.52 12.65
N SER A 59 -16.68 6.66 12.58
CA SER A 59 -17.34 7.25 13.74
C SER A 59 -18.74 6.67 13.90
N ASN A 60 -18.97 5.85 14.93
CA ASN A 60 -20.32 5.43 15.30
C ASN A 60 -21.07 6.62 15.93
N LYS A 61 -22.05 7.17 15.21
CA LYS A 61 -22.90 8.28 15.70
C LYS A 61 -23.94 7.85 16.76
N GLU A 62 -24.01 6.56 17.08
CA GLU A 62 -25.07 6.00 17.93
C GLU A 62 -24.88 6.31 19.44
N ASN A 63 -23.71 6.76 19.87
CA ASN A 63 -23.44 7.07 21.29
C ASN A 63 -23.82 8.50 21.73
N LEU A 64 -24.40 9.33 20.85
CA LEU A 64 -24.75 10.72 21.20
C LEU A 64 -26.03 10.87 22.05
N ASN A 65 -26.81 9.79 22.24
CA ASN A 65 -28.11 9.82 22.93
C ASN A 65 -28.16 8.93 24.19
N ALA A 66 -27.09 8.87 24.97
CA ALA A 66 -27.16 8.24 26.30
C ALA A 66 -26.46 9.11 27.34
N GLY A 67 -27.26 9.89 28.08
CA GLY A 67 -26.85 10.63 29.28
C GLY A 67 -26.48 9.69 30.43
N SER A 68 -25.56 8.75 30.21
CA SER A 68 -25.11 7.78 31.18
C SER A 68 -23.59 7.85 31.33
N ASN A 69 -23.15 8.22 32.53
CA ASN A 69 -21.77 8.23 33.00
C ASN A 69 -21.18 6.80 33.05
N LYS A 70 -20.99 6.15 31.89
CA LYS A 70 -20.23 4.90 31.77
C LYS A 70 -18.98 5.17 30.92
N PRO A 71 -17.82 4.60 31.28
CA PRO A 71 -16.63 4.70 30.45
C PRO A 71 -16.95 4.06 29.10
N GLU A 72 -16.89 4.87 28.04
CA GLU A 72 -17.08 4.41 26.67
C GLU A 72 -15.92 3.45 26.35
N ILE A 73 -16.23 2.16 26.15
CA ILE A 73 -15.22 1.18 25.73
C ILE A 73 -14.93 1.46 24.26
N VAL A 74 -13.88 2.23 24.00
CA VAL A 74 -13.44 2.55 22.64
C VAL A 74 -12.70 1.35 22.07
N ASN A 75 -13.27 0.74 21.04
CA ASN A 75 -12.62 -0.32 20.28
C ASN A 75 -11.84 0.30 19.10
N GLU A 76 -10.53 0.48 19.28
CA GLU A 76 -9.63 1.06 18.27
C GLU A 76 -9.67 0.29 16.93
N ILE A 77 -9.86 -1.04 16.96
CA ILE A 77 -9.93 -1.89 15.76
C ILE A 77 -11.20 -1.61 14.95
N GLN A 78 -12.31 -1.29 15.63
CA GLN A 78 -13.55 -0.91 14.96
C GLN A 78 -13.55 0.54 14.48
N GLN A 79 -12.69 1.39 15.06
CA GLN A 79 -12.63 2.82 14.76
C GLN A 79 -11.85 3.14 13.48
N TYR A 80 -10.92 2.26 13.07
CA TYR A 80 -10.07 2.49 11.91
C TYR A 80 -10.12 1.32 10.93
N LEU A 81 -10.50 1.60 9.68
CA LEU A 81 -10.34 0.66 8.57
C LEU A 81 -9.14 1.09 7.74
N ASP A 82 -8.12 0.23 7.76
CA ASP A 82 -7.02 0.33 6.83
C ASP A 82 -7.40 -0.33 5.49
N ALA A 83 -7.41 0.47 4.42
CA ALA A 83 -7.80 0.01 3.09
C ALA A 83 -6.74 0.35 2.04
N ARG A 84 -6.52 -0.62 1.13
CA ARG A 84 -5.73 -0.39 -0.07
C ARG A 84 -6.62 0.03 -1.23
N TYR A 85 -6.38 1.22 -1.78
CA TYR A 85 -7.02 1.61 -3.03
C TYR A 85 -6.47 0.73 -4.17
N VAL A 86 -7.35 0.31 -5.10
CA VAL A 86 -6.99 -0.39 -6.35
C VAL A 86 -7.53 0.42 -7.52
N SER A 87 -6.68 0.77 -8.49
CA SER A 87 -7.11 1.54 -9.67
C SER A 87 -8.09 0.74 -10.53
N ALA A 88 -9.00 1.40 -11.23
CA ALA A 88 -10.01 0.75 -12.06
C ALA A 88 -9.41 -0.27 -13.04
N LEU A 89 -8.29 0.06 -13.70
CA LEU A 89 -7.60 -0.85 -14.62
C LEU A 89 -7.03 -2.08 -13.91
N LYS A 90 -6.42 -1.91 -12.73
CA LYS A 90 -5.88 -3.02 -11.92
C LYS A 90 -7.01 -3.90 -11.37
N SER A 91 -8.14 -3.32 -11.01
CA SER A 91 -9.34 -4.04 -10.58
C SER A 91 -9.91 -4.90 -11.72
N PHE A 92 -10.05 -4.32 -12.92
CA PHE A 92 -10.51 -5.05 -14.11
C PHE A 92 -9.58 -6.24 -14.41
N TRP A 93 -8.27 -6.02 -14.41
CA TRP A 93 -7.28 -7.08 -14.66
C TRP A 93 -7.38 -8.24 -13.66
N ARG A 94 -7.65 -7.92 -12.39
CA ARG A 94 -7.88 -8.91 -11.32
C ARG A 94 -9.21 -9.65 -11.49
N ILE A 95 -10.30 -8.95 -11.77
CA ILE A 95 -11.64 -9.53 -12.01
C ILE A 95 -11.58 -10.53 -13.16
N MET A 96 -10.87 -10.17 -14.23
CA MET A 96 -10.69 -11.02 -15.40
C MET A 96 -9.62 -12.12 -15.22
N HIS A 97 -9.03 -12.26 -14.03
CA HIS A 97 -8.01 -13.26 -13.70
C HIS A 97 -6.81 -13.29 -14.65
N TYR A 98 -6.47 -12.15 -15.26
CA TYR A 98 -5.29 -12.08 -16.12
C TYR A 98 -4.02 -12.13 -15.27
N LYS A 99 -3.02 -12.88 -15.74
CA LYS A 99 -1.70 -12.91 -15.10
C LYS A 99 -1.12 -11.49 -15.07
N MET A 100 -0.82 -10.99 -13.88
CA MET A 100 -0.24 -9.64 -13.68
C MET A 100 1.29 -9.65 -13.77
N HIS A 101 1.91 -10.75 -13.37
CA HIS A 101 3.34 -10.99 -13.38
C HIS A 101 3.55 -12.50 -13.54
N ASN A 102 4.69 -12.88 -14.11
CA ASN A 102 5.09 -14.27 -14.21
C ASN A 102 6.11 -14.57 -13.10
N GLU A 103 5.72 -14.25 -11.87
CA GLU A 103 6.52 -14.49 -10.66
C GLU A 103 5.84 -15.60 -9.85
N ALA A 104 6.58 -16.65 -9.56
CA ALA A 104 6.19 -17.67 -8.60
C ALA A 104 6.94 -17.36 -7.30
N SER A 105 6.30 -16.63 -6.40
CA SER A 105 6.86 -16.43 -5.07
C SER A 105 6.58 -17.65 -4.22
N ASP A 106 7.59 -18.18 -3.54
CA ASP A 106 7.41 -19.22 -2.54
C ASP A 106 6.56 -18.67 -1.39
N VAL A 107 5.39 -19.27 -1.17
CA VAL A 107 4.51 -18.91 -0.05
C VAL A 107 4.86 -19.80 1.13
N ILE A 108 5.56 -19.24 2.12
CA ILE A 108 5.87 -19.92 3.38
C ILE A 108 4.79 -19.56 4.41
N LYS A 109 4.10 -20.58 4.94
CA LYS A 109 3.16 -20.39 6.05
C LYS A 109 3.92 -20.32 7.36
N LEU A 110 3.88 -19.16 8.03
CA LEU A 110 4.46 -18.99 9.36
C LEU A 110 3.54 -19.61 10.41
N SER A 111 4.09 -20.51 11.23
CA SER A 111 3.39 -21.07 12.40
C SER A 111 3.39 -20.06 13.55
N ILE A 112 2.30 -19.32 13.71
CA ILE A 112 2.13 -18.35 14.80
C ILE A 112 1.38 -19.02 15.98
N HIS A 113 1.95 -18.95 17.17
CA HIS A 113 1.35 -19.48 18.40
C HIS A 113 1.91 -18.75 19.64
N LEU A 114 1.21 -18.90 20.77
CA LEU A 114 1.67 -18.42 22.08
C LEU A 114 2.79 -19.34 22.64
N PRO A 115 3.51 -18.91 23.70
CA PRO A 115 4.50 -19.75 24.37
C PRO A 115 3.89 -21.10 24.80
N ASN A 116 4.54 -22.20 24.41
CA ASN A 116 4.12 -23.59 24.67
C ASN A 116 2.76 -24.00 24.07
N GLN A 117 2.24 -23.25 23.09
CA GLN A 117 0.98 -23.56 22.40
C GLN A 117 1.17 -23.85 20.91
N HIS A 118 2.34 -24.40 20.52
CA HIS A 118 2.58 -24.80 19.15
C HIS A 118 1.74 -26.02 18.75
N LEU A 119 1.34 -26.05 17.48
CA LEU A 119 0.56 -27.15 16.93
C LEU A 119 1.43 -28.42 16.85
N ILE A 120 0.95 -29.49 17.49
CA ILE A 120 1.53 -30.82 17.42
C ILE A 120 0.46 -31.77 16.88
N THR A 121 0.83 -32.54 15.85
CA THR A 121 -0.01 -33.60 15.30
C THR A 121 0.39 -34.95 15.90
N PHE A 122 -0.58 -35.72 16.39
CA PHE A 122 -0.38 -37.07 16.90
C PHE A 122 -1.46 -38.01 16.35
N SER A 123 -1.16 -39.31 16.34
CA SER A 123 -2.15 -40.35 16.01
C SER A 123 -2.68 -41.00 17.28
N ASP A 124 -3.92 -41.49 17.27
CA ASP A 124 -4.57 -42.09 18.45
C ASP A 124 -3.81 -43.29 19.05
N ASN A 125 -2.99 -43.97 18.23
CA ASN A 125 -2.20 -45.13 18.65
C ASN A 125 -0.77 -44.78 19.11
N GLU A 126 -0.37 -43.50 19.17
CA GLU A 126 0.97 -43.10 19.61
C GLU A 126 1.06 -43.00 21.14
N ALA A 127 2.17 -43.48 21.71
CA ALA A 127 2.45 -43.33 23.13
C ALA A 127 2.73 -41.85 23.48
N LEU A 128 2.18 -41.40 24.61
CA LEU A 128 2.22 -40.00 25.04
C LEU A 128 3.66 -39.47 25.18
N ASP A 129 4.58 -40.30 25.67
CA ASP A 129 5.99 -39.92 25.84
C ASP A 129 6.66 -39.53 24.52
N ILE A 130 6.31 -40.22 23.43
CA ILE A 130 6.84 -39.96 22.09
C ILE A 130 6.29 -38.62 21.57
N VAL A 131 5.00 -38.34 21.83
CA VAL A 131 4.37 -37.07 21.46
C VAL A 131 4.99 -35.90 22.22
N LEU A 132 5.28 -36.07 23.52
CA LEU A 132 5.92 -35.05 24.36
C LEU A 132 7.38 -34.78 23.92
N GLN A 133 8.14 -35.82 23.59
CA GLN A 133 9.49 -35.64 23.04
C GLN A 133 9.47 -34.90 21.69
N ARG A 134 8.51 -35.25 20.82
CA ARG A 134 8.31 -34.55 19.55
C ARG A 134 7.96 -33.07 19.78
N ALA A 135 7.07 -32.78 20.73
CA ALA A 135 6.68 -31.43 21.10
C ALA A 135 7.88 -30.58 21.53
N ASN A 136 8.77 -31.11 22.37
CA ASN A 136 9.94 -30.39 22.86
C ASN A 136 11.01 -30.16 21.79
N ASN A 137 11.12 -31.07 20.81
CA ASN A 137 12.11 -30.98 19.73
C ASN A 137 11.61 -30.22 18.49
N GLN A 138 10.29 -29.93 18.42
CA GLN A 138 9.70 -29.27 17.26
C GLN A 138 10.03 -27.77 17.28
N GLN A 139 10.92 -27.37 16.38
CA GLN A 139 11.17 -25.96 16.10
C GLN A 139 10.08 -25.41 15.19
N THR A 140 9.46 -24.30 15.60
CA THR A 140 8.58 -23.53 14.72
C THR A 140 9.30 -22.27 14.28
N THR A 141 8.73 -21.54 13.33
CA THR A 141 9.28 -20.24 12.89
C THR A 141 9.47 -19.22 14.02
N LEU A 142 8.80 -19.40 15.16
CA LEU A 142 8.88 -18.49 16.32
C LEU A 142 9.82 -18.98 17.43
N THR A 143 10.21 -20.25 17.42
CA THR A 143 11.08 -20.88 18.43
C THR A 143 12.45 -21.30 17.86
N ALA A 144 12.90 -20.60 16.81
CA ALA A 144 14.17 -20.84 16.10
C ALA A 144 15.39 -20.90 17.03
#